data_AF-A0A0Q5NAE7-F1
#
_entry.id   AF-A0A0Q5NAE7-F1
#
_cell.length_a   1.000
_cell.length_b   1.000
_cell.length_c   1.000
_cell.angle_alpha   90.00
_cell.angle_beta   90.00
_cell.angle_gamma   90.00
#
_symmetry.space_group_name_H-M   'P 1'
#
loop_
_entity.id
_entity.type
_entity.pdbx_description
1 polymer ?
#
loop_
_entity_poly.entity_id
_entity_poly.type
_entity_poly.pdbx_seq_one_letter_code
_entity_poly.pdbx_strand_id
1 'polypeptide(L)'
;MTNEDLNTTVNNIKEAWKYPELYNNVSSSERWLSGAAGTYLIFKGLTGIFSHPILGLTGAAIGAGLLYRGVTGYCPVRDFAQQEEESIVPDEVIITETYVAE
;
A
#
# COMPACT_ATOMS: atom_id res chain seq x y z
N MET A 1 -21.84 7.73 -3.66
CA MET A 1 -20.60 7.91 -2.87
C MET A 1 -20.87 9.04 -1.90
N THR A 2 -20.98 8.71 -0.61
CA THR A 2 -21.44 9.61 0.45
C THR A 2 -20.25 10.34 1.09
N ASN A 3 -20.49 11.48 1.74
CA ASN A 3 -19.43 12.25 2.42
C ASN A 3 -18.72 11.43 3.53
N GLU A 4 -19.42 10.45 4.11
CA GLU A 4 -18.90 9.55 5.14
C GLU A 4 -17.83 8.60 4.61
N ASP A 5 -18.02 8.05 3.40
CA ASP A 5 -17.03 7.17 2.75
C ASP A 5 -15.72 7.91 2.48
N LEU A 6 -15.84 9.18 2.08
CA LEU A 6 -14.70 10.04 1.79
C LEU A 6 -13.90 10.35 3.06
N ASN A 7 -14.59 10.74 4.14
CA ASN A 7 -13.93 11.00 5.43
C ASN A 7 -13.26 9.76 5.99
N THR A 8 -13.91 8.58 5.87
CA THR A 8 -13.33 7.31 6.32
C THR A 8 -12.07 6.97 5.52
N THR A 9 -12.12 7.12 4.19
CA THR A 9 -10.96 6.87 3.33
C THR A 9 -9.79 7.81 3.67
N VAL A 10 -10.07 9.10 3.87
CA VAL A 10 -9.06 10.09 4.25
C VAL A 10 -8.45 9.77 5.62
N ASN A 11 -9.27 9.36 6.60
CA ASN A 11 -8.78 8.95 7.92
C ASN A 11 -7.89 7.71 7.84
N ASN A 12 -8.27 6.70 7.05
CA ASN A 12 -7.46 5.49 6.86
C ASN A 12 -6.10 5.82 6.21
N ILE A 13 -6.06 6.71 5.21
CA ILE A 13 -4.81 7.19 4.61
C ILE A 13 -3.95 7.88 5.67
N LYS A 14 -4.56 8.73 6.50
CA LYS A 14 -3.88 9.47 7.55
C LYS A 14 -3.30 8.54 8.62
N GLU A 15 -4.05 7.51 9.01
CA GLU A 15 -3.57 6.50 9.95
C GLU A 15 -2.44 5.66 9.36
N ALA A 16 -2.54 5.23 8.10
CA ALA A 16 -1.47 4.52 7.41
C ALA A 16 -0.16 5.33 7.32
N TRP A 17 -0.26 6.66 7.18
CA TRP A 17 0.89 7.56 7.26
C TRP A 17 1.43 7.74 8.68
N LYS A 18 0.54 7.72 9.68
CA LYS A 18 0.90 7.95 11.08
C LYS A 18 1.60 6.74 11.71
N TYR A 19 1.27 5.53 11.26
CA TYR A 19 1.81 4.26 11.76
C TYR A 19 2.49 3.45 10.64
N PRO A 20 3.57 3.96 10.02
CA PRO A 20 4.23 3.26 8.92
C PRO A 20 4.84 1.92 9.36
N GLU A 21 5.27 1.79 10.61
CA GLU A 21 5.81 0.54 11.16
C GLU A 21 4.84 -0.66 11.17
N LEU A 22 3.52 -0.43 11.13
CA LEU A 22 2.53 -1.51 11.04
C LEU A 22 2.23 -1.95 9.60
N TYR A 23 2.58 -1.12 8.60
CA TYR A 23 2.09 -1.29 7.21
C TYR A 23 3.19 -1.16 6.14
N ASN A 24 4.46 -1.11 6.52
CA ASN A 24 5.55 -0.90 5.56
C ASN A 24 6.21 -2.23 5.15
N ASN A 25 5.61 -2.90 4.16
CA ASN A 25 6.16 -4.12 3.53
C ASN A 25 6.84 -3.82 2.18
N VAL A 26 7.28 -2.58 1.93
CA VAL A 26 7.87 -2.17 0.64
C VAL A 26 9.18 -1.43 0.88
N SER A 27 10.23 -1.75 0.10
CA SER A 27 11.54 -1.09 0.25
C SER A 27 11.50 0.39 -0.18
N SER A 28 12.44 1.19 0.32
CA SER A 28 12.53 2.62 -0.01
C SER A 28 12.61 2.89 -1.53
N SER A 29 13.31 2.05 -2.29
CA SER A 29 13.43 2.18 -3.74
C SER A 29 12.11 1.89 -4.47
N GLU A 30 11.39 0.85 -4.05
CA GLU A 30 10.07 0.50 -4.60
C GLU A 30 9.01 1.56 -4.28
N ARG A 31 9.10 2.21 -3.12
CA ARG A 31 8.22 3.34 -2.75
C ARG A 31 8.38 4.51 -3.70
N TRP A 32 9.63 4.94 -3.94
CA TRP A 32 9.92 6.03 -4.87
C TRP A 32 9.54 5.68 -6.31
N LEU A 33 9.84 4.46 -6.76
CA LEU A 33 9.47 4.01 -8.09
C LEU A 33 7.94 3.99 -8.28
N SER A 34 7.21 3.44 -7.31
CA SER A 34 5.73 3.38 -7.36
C SER A 34 5.11 4.77 -7.30
N GLY A 35 5.63 5.65 -6.44
CA GLY A 35 5.15 7.04 -6.33
C GLY A 35 5.39 7.83 -7.61
N ALA A 36 6.58 7.74 -8.19
CA ALA A 36 6.91 8.42 -9.45
C ALA A 36 6.09 7.88 -10.63
N ALA A 37 6.03 6.56 -10.79
CA ALA A 37 5.25 5.93 -11.86
C ALA A 37 3.75 6.21 -11.72
N GLY A 38 3.23 6.14 -10.49
CA GLY A 38 1.82 6.43 -10.19
C GLY A 38 1.45 7.87 -10.54
N THR A 39 2.25 8.84 -10.10
CA THR A 39 2.06 10.26 -10.42
C THR A 39 2.09 10.50 -11.94
N TYR A 40 3.05 9.89 -12.64
CA TYR A 40 3.16 10.02 -14.09
C TYR A 40 1.93 9.47 -14.82
N LEU A 41 1.43 8.30 -14.42
CA LEU A 41 0.24 7.69 -15.02
C LEU A 41 -1.04 8.49 -14.75
N ILE A 42 -1.18 9.07 -13.55
CA ILE A 42 -2.30 9.98 -13.26
C ILE A 42 -2.22 11.20 -14.18
N PHE A 43 -1.05 11.83 -14.28
CA PHE A 43 -0.87 13.00 -15.13
C PHE A 43 -1.19 12.68 -16.60
N LYS A 44 -0.67 11.56 -17.12
CA LYS A 44 -0.94 11.09 -18.49
C LYS A 44 -2.41 10.70 -18.70
N GLY A 45 -3.04 10.08 -17.71
CA GLY A 45 -4.45 9.69 -17.76
C GLY A 45 -5.38 10.90 -17.77
N LEU A 46 -5.13 11.89 -16.91
CA LEU A 46 -5.90 13.15 -16.85
C LEU A 46 -5.72 13.99 -18.11
N THR A 47 -4.51 14.09 -18.64
CA THR A 47 -4.25 14.81 -19.90
C THR A 47 -4.84 14.09 -21.12
N GLY A 48 -4.89 12.75 -21.09
CA GLY A 48 -5.45 11.92 -22.16
C GLY A 48 -6.96 11.68 -22.10
N ILE A 49 -7.63 12.08 -21.00
CA ILE A 49 -9.04 11.74 -20.77
C ILE A 49 -9.99 12.36 -21.81
N PHE A 50 -9.62 13.53 -22.37
CA PHE A 50 -10.41 14.19 -23.40
C PHE A 50 -10.28 13.52 -24.78
N SER A 51 -9.17 12.84 -25.03
CA SER A 51 -8.93 12.14 -26.30
C SER A 51 -9.42 10.69 -26.25
N HIS A 52 -9.11 9.98 -25.16
CA HIS A 52 -9.48 8.58 -24.97
C HIS A 52 -9.98 8.38 -23.53
N PRO A 53 -11.26 8.67 -23.24
CA PRO A 53 -11.77 8.72 -21.87
C PRO A 53 -11.64 7.39 -21.13
N ILE A 54 -11.86 6.26 -21.81
CA ILE A 54 -11.74 4.93 -21.21
C ILE A 54 -10.28 4.62 -20.84
N LEU A 55 -9.33 4.85 -21.77
CA LEU A 55 -7.90 4.62 -21.50
C LEU A 55 -7.34 5.61 -20.49
N GLY A 56 -7.84 6.85 -20.48
CA GLY A 56 -7.45 7.88 -19.53
C GLY A 56 -7.88 7.53 -18.11
N LEU A 57 -9.14 7.09 -17.94
CA LEU A 57 -9.67 6.65 -16.64
C LEU A 57 -8.96 5.42 -16.10
N THR A 58 -8.75 4.39 -16.92
CA THR A 58 -8.03 3.18 -16.47
C THR A 58 -6.59 3.47 -16.13
N GLY A 59 -5.90 4.28 -16.95
CA GLY A 59 -4.54 4.73 -16.66
C GLY A 59 -4.44 5.55 -15.37
N ALA A 60 -5.39 6.46 -15.15
CA ALA A 60 -5.45 7.25 -13.91
C ALA A 60 -5.75 6.38 -12.69
N ALA A 61 -6.63 5.37 -12.80
CA ALA A 61 -6.93 4.45 -11.72
C ALA A 61 -5.72 3.59 -11.34
N ILE A 62 -5.00 3.05 -12.33
CA ILE A 62 -3.75 2.31 -12.10
C ILE A 62 -2.70 3.22 -11.47
N GLY A 63 -2.58 4.45 -11.97
CA GLY A 63 -1.67 5.46 -11.42
C GLY A 63 -1.99 5.82 -9.96
N ALA A 64 -3.27 5.98 -9.63
CA ALA A 64 -3.74 6.23 -8.28
C ALA A 64 -3.38 5.09 -7.32
N GLY A 65 -3.55 3.83 -7.75
CA GLY A 65 -3.13 2.67 -6.96
C GLY A 65 -1.62 2.62 -6.71
N LEU A 66 -0.80 2.88 -7.73
CA LEU A 66 0.65 2.92 -7.60
C LEU A 66 1.13 4.08 -6.72
N LEU A 67 0.50 5.26 -6.86
CA LEU A 67 0.80 6.41 -6.02
C LEU A 67 0.43 6.12 -4.55
N TYR A 68 -0.75 5.57 -4.30
CA TYR A 68 -1.17 5.14 -2.96
C TYR A 68 -0.18 4.17 -2.34
N ARG A 69 0.29 3.16 -3.08
CA ARG A 69 1.34 2.23 -2.64
C ARG A 69 2.66 2.93 -2.34
N GLY A 70 3.12 3.83 -3.20
CA GLY A 70 4.38 4.57 -2.98
C GLY A 70 4.32 5.47 -1.74
N VAL A 71 3.16 6.10 -1.56
CA VAL A 71 2.86 7.01 -0.46
C VAL A 71 2.76 6.26 0.88
N THR A 72 1.90 5.25 0.96
CA THR A 72 1.67 4.48 2.19
C THR A 72 2.81 3.51 2.50
N GLY A 73 3.57 3.07 1.49
CA GLY A 73 4.57 2.01 1.67
C GLY A 73 3.97 0.61 1.82
N TYR A 74 2.66 0.46 1.57
CA TYR A 74 1.96 -0.80 1.75
C TYR A 74 1.64 -1.47 0.41
N CYS A 75 1.89 -2.77 0.33
CA CYS A 75 1.54 -3.60 -0.83
C CYS A 75 0.79 -4.85 -0.38
N PRO A 76 -0.53 -4.93 -0.57
CA PRO A 76 -1.32 -6.08 -0.12
C PRO A 76 -0.87 -7.40 -0.76
N VAL A 77 -0.37 -7.35 -2.00
CA VAL A 77 0.13 -8.53 -2.72
C VAL A 77 1.29 -9.21 -1.99
N ARG A 78 2.14 -8.44 -1.29
CA ARG A 78 3.25 -9.02 -0.54
C ARG A 78 2.77 -9.70 0.73
N ASP A 79 1.75 -9.15 1.38
CA ASP A 79 1.16 -9.76 2.57
C ASP A 79 0.45 -11.07 2.25
N PHE A 80 -0.22 -11.16 1.11
CA PHE A 80 -0.80 -12.43 0.65
C PHE A 80 0.28 -13.47 0.31
N ALA A 81 1.38 -13.05 -0.33
CA ALA A 81 2.49 -13.95 -0.63
C ALA A 81 3.23 -14.42 0.65
N GLN A 82 3.35 -13.55 1.65
CA GLN A 82 3.98 -13.89 2.93
C GLN A 82 3.09 -14.80 3.78
N GLN A 83 1.76 -14.63 3.73
CA GLN A 83 0.80 -15.57 4.34
C GLN A 83 0.87 -16.97 3.72
N GLU A 84 1.10 -17.08 2.41
CA GLU A 84 1.34 -18.39 1.78
C GLU A 84 2.63 -19.04 2.29
N GLU A 85 3.72 -18.28 2.46
CA GLU A 85 4.98 -18.81 3.04
C GLU A 85 4.85 -19.21 4.53
N GLU A 86 4.18 -18.40 5.35
CA GLU A 86 3.92 -18.71 6.77
C GLU A 86 2.97 -19.90 6.94
N SER A 87 2.04 -20.14 6.01
CA SER A 87 1.15 -21.31 6.07
C SER A 87 1.85 -22.66 5.88
N ILE A 88 3.10 -22.65 5.39
CA ILE A 88 3.89 -23.86 5.08
C ILE A 88 4.87 -24.20 6.23
N VAL A 89 5.16 -23.25 7.13
CA VAL A 89 6.09 -23.44 8.25
C VAL A 89 5.32 -23.25 9.56
N PRO A 90 5.08 -24.29 10.37
CA PRO A 90 4.45 -24.10 11.67
C PRO A 90 5.38 -23.23 12.53
N ASP A 91 4.87 -22.10 13.01
CA ASP A 91 5.58 -21.24 13.96
C ASP A 91 6.00 -22.06 15.19
N GLU A 92 7.30 -22.34 15.31
CA GLU A 92 7.87 -22.81 16.56
C GLU A 92 7.90 -21.64 17.56
N VAL A 93 6.88 -21.58 18.40
CA VAL A 93 6.84 -20.65 19.54
C VAL A 93 7.91 -21.08 20.54
N ILE A 94 9.12 -20.51 20.44
CA ILE A 94 10.17 -20.70 21.44
C ILE A 94 9.86 -19.82 22.66
N ILE A 95 9.17 -20.40 23.64
CA ILE A 95 8.96 -19.78 24.95
C ILE A 95 10.30 -19.74 25.69
N THR A 96 10.94 -18.57 25.74
CA THR A 96 12.13 -18.35 26.57
C THR A 96 11.69 -17.85 27.95
N GLU A 97 11.57 -18.75 28.91
CA GLU A 97 11.35 -18.36 30.31
C GLU A 97 12.65 -17.80 30.90
N THR A 98 12.66 -16.50 31.20
CA THR A 98 13.74 -15.84 31.94
C THR A 98 13.41 -15.90 33.43
N TYR A 99 14.15 -16.71 34.18
CA TYR A 99 14.08 -16.73 35.64
C TYR A 99 15.02 -15.66 36.20
N VAL A 100 14.45 -14.68 36.89
CA VAL A 100 15.20 -13.72 37.71
C VAL A 100 15.41 -14.36 39.08
N ALA A 101 16.64 -14.78 39.38
CA ALA A 101 17.01 -15.19 40.73
C ALA A 101 17.31 -13.94 41.57
N GLU A 102 16.60 -13.82 42.69
CA GLU A 102 16.75 -12.78 43.71
C GLU A 102 18.05 -12.92 44.51
#